data_AF-A0A4P7NNK3-F1
#
_entry.id   AF-A0A4P7NNK3-F1
#
_cell.length_a   1.000
_cell.length_b   1.000
_cell.length_c   1.000
_cell.angle_alpha   90.00
_cell.angle_beta   90.00
_cell.angle_gamma   90.00
#
_symmetry.space_group_name_H-M   'P 1'
#
loop_
_entity.id
_entity.type
_entity.pdbx_description
1 polymer ?
#
loop_
_entity_poly.entity_id
_entity_poly.type
_entity_poly.pdbx_seq_one_letter_code
_entity_poly.pdbx_strand_id
1 'polypeptide(L)'
;MISGTRLRTAQKLASQLRVSSRAFTISARQLESSAATAVSASKTETAPKTTDPSSQPLEVLQAPNRTDIWARSQRSRSEAMTGPRFEQTDFTQQPQPYSAMELVHKEPVRWTHERVVACDGGGGPAGHPRVFINVDKPEITPCGYCGLPFANEHHRKHLESLPKTSYPLA
;
A
#
# COMPACT_ATOMS: atom_id res chain seq x y z
N MET A 1 10.84 -70.16 -31.03
CA MET A 1 12.11 -69.70 -30.41
C MET A 1 12.31 -68.25 -30.86
N ILE A 2 12.41 -67.19 -30.07
CA ILE A 2 12.43 -66.90 -28.62
C ILE A 2 11.79 -65.50 -28.51
N SER A 3 10.86 -65.31 -27.56
CA SER A 3 10.28 -64.03 -27.20
C SER A 3 11.28 -63.28 -26.31
N GLY A 4 11.68 -62.07 -26.71
CA GLY A 4 12.68 -61.26 -26.00
C GLY A 4 12.04 -60.13 -25.20
N THR A 5 11.63 -60.40 -23.96
CA THR A 5 11.13 -59.38 -23.03
C THR A 5 12.32 -58.69 -22.34
N ARG A 6 12.54 -57.40 -22.61
CA ARG A 6 13.51 -56.57 -21.87
C ARG A 6 12.87 -56.06 -20.57
N LEU A 7 13.26 -56.60 -19.42
CA LEU A 7 12.93 -56.01 -18.12
C LEU A 7 13.75 -54.72 -17.90
N ARG A 8 13.06 -53.62 -17.58
CA ARG A 8 13.68 -52.39 -17.07
C ARG A 8 13.77 -52.50 -15.55
N THR A 9 14.99 -52.46 -15.01
CA THR A 9 15.23 -52.37 -13.57
C THR A 9 15.01 -50.93 -13.09
N ALA A 10 14.04 -50.75 -12.18
CA ALA A 10 13.83 -49.47 -11.50
C ALA A 10 14.82 -49.36 -10.34
N GLN A 11 15.83 -48.49 -10.47
CA GLN A 11 16.70 -48.11 -9.35
C GLN A 11 15.94 -47.13 -8.44
N LYS A 12 15.69 -47.55 -7.20
CA LYS A 12 15.17 -46.68 -6.13
C LYS A 12 16.33 -45.82 -5.59
N LEU A 13 16.33 -44.53 -5.91
CA LEU A 13 17.18 -43.54 -5.23
C LEU A 13 16.50 -43.15 -3.91
N ALA A 14 17.08 -43.58 -2.80
CA ALA A 14 16.67 -43.13 -1.47
C ALA A 14 17.26 -41.75 -1.20
N SER A 15 16.43 -40.72 -1.17
CA SER A 15 16.81 -39.38 -0.72
C SER A 15 16.91 -39.35 0.81
N GLN A 16 18.13 -39.25 1.34
CA GLN A 16 18.35 -39.02 2.77
C GLN A 16 18.16 -37.53 3.08
N LEU A 17 17.12 -37.19 3.85
CA LEU A 17 16.94 -35.85 4.41
C LEU A 17 17.84 -35.71 5.66
N ARG A 18 18.91 -34.92 5.56
CA ARG A 18 19.68 -34.48 6.73
C ARG A 18 19.03 -33.24 7.32
N VAL A 19 18.41 -33.39 8.49
CA VAL A 19 17.95 -32.25 9.30
C VAL A 19 19.17 -31.66 10.01
N SER A 20 19.54 -30.43 9.66
CA SER A 20 20.58 -29.67 10.36
C SER A 20 19.97 -29.05 11.62
N SER A 21 20.31 -29.58 12.79
CA SER A 21 20.02 -28.95 14.07
C SER A 21 20.96 -27.77 14.29
N ARG A 22 20.46 -26.55 14.06
CA ARG A 22 21.14 -25.32 14.49
C ARG A 22 20.91 -25.14 15.99
N ALA A 23 21.95 -25.39 16.79
CA ALA A 23 21.94 -25.01 18.20
C ALA A 23 22.10 -23.49 18.31
N PHE A 24 21.11 -22.81 18.89
CA PHE A 24 21.24 -21.41 19.28
C PHE A 24 21.92 -21.35 20.65
N THR A 25 23.14 -20.84 20.71
CA THR A 25 23.80 -20.49 21.98
C THR A 25 23.24 -19.15 22.47
N ILE A 26 22.44 -19.20 23.53
CA ILE A 26 22.01 -18.00 24.26
C ILE A 26 23.20 -17.56 25.12
N SER A 27 23.93 -16.54 24.68
CA SER A 27 24.95 -15.89 25.52
C SER A 27 24.23 -14.96 26.51
N ALA A 28 24.17 -15.37 27.77
CA ALA A 28 23.74 -14.50 28.86
C ALA A 28 24.76 -13.36 29.01
N ARG A 29 24.29 -12.10 28.94
CA ARG A 29 25.11 -10.93 29.30
C ARG A 29 25.15 -10.82 30.81
N GLN A 30 26.31 -11.09 31.39
CA GLN A 30 26.61 -10.86 32.79
C GLN A 30 26.61 -9.35 33.05
N LEU A 31 25.78 -8.92 34.00
CA LEU A 31 25.75 -7.56 34.54
C LEU A 31 26.87 -7.46 35.58
N GLU A 32 27.99 -6.84 35.22
CA GLU A 32 28.98 -6.39 36.20
C GLU A 32 28.72 -4.92 36.53
N SER A 33 28.27 -4.69 37.77
CA SER A 33 28.22 -3.37 38.40
C SER A 33 29.63 -2.94 38.80
N SER A 34 30.08 -1.78 38.33
CA SER A 34 31.26 -1.14 38.91
C SER A 34 31.09 0.38 38.94
N ALA A 35 31.14 0.88 40.17
CA ALA A 35 31.16 2.24 40.67
C ALA A 35 31.64 3.36 39.74
N ALA A 36 30.83 4.42 39.72
CA ALA A 36 31.15 5.84 39.76
C ALA A 36 32.52 6.32 39.22
N THR A 37 32.47 7.10 38.14
CA THR A 37 33.32 8.29 38.00
C THR A 37 32.47 9.39 37.37
N ALA A 38 32.18 10.42 38.15
CA ALA A 38 31.46 11.61 37.72
C ALA A 38 32.35 12.41 36.77
N VAL A 39 31.90 12.58 35.52
CA VAL A 39 32.48 13.57 34.60
C VAL A 39 31.37 14.53 34.20
N SER A 40 31.50 15.74 34.70
CA SER A 40 30.68 16.89 34.39
C SER A 40 30.92 17.29 32.94
N ALA A 41 29.90 17.21 32.09
CA ALA A 41 29.91 17.79 30.76
C ALA A 41 28.55 18.46 30.51
N SER A 42 28.63 19.75 30.19
CA SER A 42 27.55 20.72 30.13
C SER A 42 26.33 20.23 29.37
N LYS A 43 25.17 20.37 30.02
CA LYS A 43 23.87 20.42 29.35
C LYS A 43 23.85 21.66 28.45
N THR A 44 23.94 21.46 27.14
CA THR A 44 23.44 22.43 26.17
C THR A 44 21.93 22.42 26.29
N GLU A 45 21.37 23.56 26.67
CA GLU A 45 19.96 23.77 26.94
C GLU A 45 19.13 23.51 25.68
N THR A 46 18.21 22.55 25.81
CA THR A 46 17.05 22.40 24.93
C THR A 46 16.22 23.67 25.04
N ALA A 47 16.23 24.50 24.00
CA ALA A 47 15.25 25.58 23.86
C ALA A 47 13.84 24.96 23.79
N PRO A 48 12.90 25.35 24.66
CA PRO A 48 11.50 24.98 24.49
C PRO A 48 10.97 25.72 23.28
N LYS A 49 10.38 25.01 22.31
CA LYS A 49 9.48 25.63 21.34
C LYS A 49 8.36 26.28 22.15
N THR A 50 8.32 27.62 22.14
CA THR A 50 7.22 28.42 22.67
C THR A 50 5.94 27.95 21.98
N THR A 51 5.04 27.33 22.73
CA THR A 51 3.70 26.97 22.27
C THR A 51 2.89 28.25 22.19
N ASP A 52 2.72 28.78 20.98
CA ASP A 52 1.75 29.84 20.73
C ASP A 52 0.33 29.33 21.09
N PRO A 53 -0.41 30.01 21.99
CA PRO A 53 -1.72 29.54 22.46
C PRO A 53 -2.85 29.74 21.43
N SER A 54 -2.54 30.15 20.19
CA SER A 54 -3.53 30.38 19.13
C SER A 54 -3.50 29.33 18.00
N SER A 55 -2.60 28.34 18.05
CA SER A 55 -2.61 27.26 17.07
C SER A 55 -3.79 26.33 17.37
N GLN A 56 -4.88 26.49 16.62
CA GLN A 56 -5.90 25.46 16.45
C GLN A 56 -5.20 24.11 16.24
N PRO A 57 -5.57 23.03 16.93
CA PRO A 57 -4.95 21.73 16.73
C PRO A 57 -5.02 21.42 15.23
N LEU A 58 -3.87 21.36 14.56
CA LEU A 58 -3.81 20.95 13.17
C LEU A 58 -4.48 19.58 13.10
N GLU A 59 -5.65 19.52 12.46
CA GLU A 59 -6.41 18.28 12.34
C GLU A 59 -5.53 17.24 11.65
N VAL A 60 -5.24 16.13 12.35
CA VAL A 60 -4.28 15.13 11.87
C VAL A 60 -4.93 14.30 10.78
N LEU A 61 -4.81 14.76 9.53
CA LEU A 61 -5.34 14.08 8.35
C LEU A 61 -4.58 12.77 8.06
N GLN A 62 -5.28 11.75 7.58
CA GLN A 62 -4.65 10.49 7.14
C GLN A 62 -3.68 10.72 5.97
N ALA A 63 -4.07 11.57 5.02
CA ALA A 63 -3.27 12.06 3.90
C ALA A 63 -3.56 13.55 3.68
N PRO A 64 -2.70 14.31 2.97
CA PRO A 64 -2.92 15.75 2.75
C PRO A 64 -4.26 16.09 2.08
N ASN A 65 -4.83 15.15 1.32
CA ASN A 65 -6.10 15.28 0.61
C ASN A 65 -7.23 14.44 1.20
N ARG A 66 -7.03 13.76 2.35
CA ARG A 66 -8.04 12.86 2.92
C ARG A 66 -7.91 12.76 4.44
N THR A 67 -9.01 13.01 5.16
CA THR A 67 -9.13 12.90 6.62
C THR A 67 -9.16 11.44 7.08
N ASP A 68 -10.05 10.65 6.49
CA ASP A 68 -10.44 9.33 7.01
C ASP A 68 -9.56 8.18 6.50
N ILE A 69 -9.60 7.07 7.25
CA ILE A 69 -9.06 5.79 6.79
C ILE A 69 -9.82 5.27 5.55
N TRP A 70 -9.18 4.40 4.78
CA TRP A 70 -9.76 3.79 3.57
C TRP A 70 -9.64 2.26 3.54
N ALA A 71 -9.13 1.65 4.60
CA ALA A 71 -9.12 0.20 4.77
C ALA A 71 -9.46 -0.18 6.21
N ARG A 72 -10.16 -1.32 6.37
CA ARG A 72 -10.65 -1.80 7.66
C ARG A 72 -9.54 -2.03 8.70
N SER A 73 -8.37 -2.46 8.26
CA SER A 73 -7.20 -2.73 9.13
C SER A 73 -6.27 -1.52 9.28
N GLN A 74 -6.59 -0.39 8.65
CA GLN A 74 -5.75 0.81 8.71
C GLN A 74 -5.97 1.55 10.03
N ARG A 75 -4.88 1.87 10.73
CA ARG A 75 -4.92 2.74 11.90
C ARG A 75 -5.00 4.21 11.46
N SER A 76 -5.76 5.01 12.19
CA SER A 76 -5.79 6.46 12.00
C SER A 76 -4.41 7.05 12.32
N ARG A 77 -4.06 8.15 11.65
CA ARG A 77 -2.75 8.78 11.81
C ARG A 77 -2.55 9.33 13.22
N SER A 78 -3.61 9.84 13.84
CA SER A 78 -3.59 10.30 15.23
C SER A 78 -3.14 9.19 16.20
N GLU A 79 -3.61 7.96 16.02
CA GLU A 79 -3.19 6.82 16.84
C GLU A 79 -1.85 6.22 16.42
N ALA A 80 -1.55 6.21 15.12
CA ALA A 80 -0.33 5.59 14.58
C ALA A 80 0.94 6.41 14.86
N MET A 81 0.81 7.73 14.97
CA MET A 81 1.91 8.68 15.20
C MET A 81 2.08 9.05 16.68
N THR A 82 1.55 8.22 17.59
CA THR A 82 1.70 8.40 19.04
C THR A 82 2.76 7.45 19.60
N GLY A 83 3.57 7.93 20.54
CA GLY A 83 4.48 7.11 21.36
C GLY A 83 5.93 7.63 21.40
N PRO A 84 6.80 6.98 22.20
CA PRO A 84 8.17 7.47 22.49
C PRO A 84 9.04 7.65 21.24
N ARG A 85 8.76 6.91 20.17
CA ARG A 85 9.46 7.05 18.89
C ARG A 85 9.27 8.44 18.27
N PHE A 86 8.14 9.11 18.51
CA PHE A 86 7.74 10.32 17.81
C PHE A 86 7.95 11.62 18.60
N GLU A 87 8.33 11.55 19.88
CA GLU A 87 8.44 12.72 20.78
C GLU A 87 9.43 13.80 20.29
N GLN A 88 10.54 13.39 19.67
CA GLN A 88 11.56 14.28 19.10
C GLN A 88 11.57 14.25 17.56
N THR A 89 10.50 13.74 16.95
CA THR A 89 10.39 13.67 15.50
C THR A 89 9.77 14.95 14.94
N ASP A 90 10.43 15.57 13.97
CA ASP A 90 9.82 16.67 13.21
C ASP A 90 8.83 16.10 12.18
N PHE A 91 7.53 16.28 12.46
CA PHE A 91 6.44 15.80 11.61
C PHE A 91 6.38 16.46 10.23
N THR A 92 6.95 17.67 10.07
CA THR A 92 6.92 18.40 8.79
C THR A 92 7.80 17.73 7.72
N GLN A 93 8.80 16.96 8.16
CA GLN A 93 9.74 16.26 7.28
C GLN A 93 9.38 14.77 7.11
N GLN A 94 8.33 14.29 7.77
CA GLN A 94 7.91 12.90 7.63
C GLN A 94 7.18 12.68 6.30
N PRO A 95 7.32 11.50 5.68
CA PRO A 95 6.58 11.18 4.46
C PRO A 95 5.06 11.34 4.67
N GLN A 96 4.46 12.20 3.84
CA GLN A 96 3.02 12.45 3.83
C GLN A 96 2.49 12.46 2.39
N PRO A 97 2.46 11.29 1.71
CA PRO A 97 1.99 11.21 0.33
C PRO A 97 0.48 11.47 0.23
N TYR A 98 0.06 11.94 -0.94
CA TYR A 98 -1.35 12.05 -1.29
C TYR A 98 -2.02 10.68 -1.37
N SER A 99 -3.29 10.61 -0.96
CA SER A 99 -4.08 9.41 -1.18
C SER A 99 -4.42 9.26 -2.66
N ALA A 100 -4.08 8.11 -3.24
CA ALA A 100 -4.36 7.80 -4.63
C ALA A 100 -5.86 7.67 -4.93
N MET A 101 -6.67 7.28 -3.93
CA MET A 101 -8.12 7.16 -4.05
C MET A 101 -8.78 8.50 -4.43
N GLU A 102 -8.42 9.59 -3.74
CA GLU A 102 -8.95 10.92 -4.06
C GLU A 102 -8.39 11.48 -5.38
N LEU A 103 -7.22 11.02 -5.81
CA LEU A 103 -6.64 11.43 -7.09
C LEU A 103 -7.35 10.75 -8.27
N VAL A 104 -7.59 9.43 -8.19
CA VAL A 104 -8.28 8.70 -9.27
C VAL A 104 -9.74 9.13 -9.41
N HIS A 105 -10.40 9.52 -8.31
CA HIS A 105 -11.77 10.06 -8.37
C HIS A 105 -11.86 11.46 -9.01
N LYS A 106 -10.74 12.13 -9.30
CA LYS A 106 -10.72 13.37 -10.09
C LYS A 106 -10.64 13.09 -11.60
N GLU A 107 -10.23 11.89 -12.01
CA GLU A 107 -10.16 11.53 -13.42
C GLU A 107 -11.56 11.43 -14.02
N PRO A 108 -11.81 12.06 -15.20
CA PRO A 108 -13.09 12.00 -15.86
C PRO A 108 -13.37 10.62 -16.45
N VAL A 109 -14.66 10.28 -16.53
CA VAL A 109 -15.12 9.07 -17.23
C VAL A 109 -14.71 9.13 -18.71
N ARG A 110 -14.05 8.06 -19.17
CA ARG A 110 -13.70 7.88 -20.58
C ARG A 110 -14.85 7.20 -21.30
N TRP A 111 -15.51 7.97 -22.16
CA TRP A 111 -16.61 7.50 -22.97
C TRP A 111 -16.11 6.70 -24.17
N THR A 112 -16.76 5.57 -24.44
CA THR A 112 -16.47 4.74 -25.61
C THR A 112 -17.75 4.31 -26.30
N HIS A 113 -17.72 4.17 -27.63
CA HIS A 113 -18.83 3.56 -28.37
C HIS A 113 -18.77 2.03 -28.38
N GLU A 114 -17.60 1.46 -28.15
CA GLU A 114 -17.39 0.01 -28.15
C GLU A 114 -17.97 -0.65 -26.90
N ARG A 115 -18.34 -1.92 -27.06
CA ARG A 115 -18.86 -2.79 -25.99
C ARG A 115 -17.77 -3.27 -25.04
N VAL A 116 -16.54 -3.42 -25.52
CA VAL A 116 -15.38 -3.84 -24.73
C VAL A 116 -14.22 -2.87 -24.97
N VAL A 117 -13.62 -2.35 -23.90
CA VAL A 117 -12.49 -1.43 -23.97
C VAL A 117 -11.20 -2.16 -23.60
N ALA A 118 -10.13 -1.93 -24.36
CA ALA A 118 -8.79 -2.39 -24.01
C ALA A 118 -8.04 -1.32 -23.19
N CYS A 119 -7.60 -1.67 -21.99
CA CYS A 119 -6.78 -0.80 -21.14
C CYS A 119 -5.43 -1.48 -20.85
N ASP A 120 -4.34 -0.77 -21.10
CA ASP A 120 -2.96 -1.16 -20.81
C ASP A 120 -2.28 -0.22 -19.81
N GLY A 121 -2.99 0.81 -19.32
CA GLY A 121 -2.46 1.82 -18.41
C GLY A 121 -1.59 2.88 -19.09
N GLY A 122 -1.43 2.82 -20.41
CA GLY A 122 -0.56 3.71 -21.19
C GLY A 122 0.92 3.33 -21.13
N GLY A 123 1.70 3.85 -22.08
CA GLY A 123 3.15 3.63 -22.14
C GLY A 123 3.56 2.20 -22.53
N GLY A 124 2.64 1.40 -23.09
CA GLY A 124 2.90 0.03 -23.54
C GLY A 124 3.44 -0.86 -22.41
N PRO A 125 4.70 -1.33 -22.45
CA PRO A 125 5.26 -2.17 -21.40
C PRO A 125 5.46 -1.47 -20.05
N ALA A 126 5.40 -0.13 -20.00
CA ALA A 126 5.52 0.62 -18.74
C ALA A 126 4.20 0.68 -17.94
N GLY A 127 3.08 0.26 -18.55
CA GLY A 127 1.78 0.19 -17.91
C GLY A 127 1.53 -1.15 -17.21
N HIS A 128 0.27 -1.59 -17.21
CA HIS A 128 -0.13 -2.90 -16.69
C HIS A 128 -0.47 -3.87 -17.82
N PRO A 129 -0.60 -5.18 -17.54
CA PRO A 129 -1.05 -6.14 -18.55
C PRO A 129 -2.36 -5.68 -19.21
N ARG A 130 -2.42 -5.78 -20.54
CA ARG A 130 -3.60 -5.38 -21.30
C ARG A 130 -4.82 -6.18 -20.83
N VAL A 131 -5.83 -5.47 -20.34
CA VAL A 131 -7.13 -6.04 -19.96
C VAL A 131 -8.23 -5.53 -20.85
N PHE A 132 -9.28 -6.34 -20.95
CA PHE A 132 -10.49 -6.05 -21.69
C PHE A 132 -11.64 -5.87 -20.71
N ILE A 133 -12.21 -4.68 -20.70
CA ILE A 133 -13.23 -4.25 -19.73
C ILE A 133 -14.57 -4.21 -20.44
N ASN A 134 -15.58 -4.89 -19.89
CA ASN A 134 -16.93 -4.83 -20.43
C ASN A 134 -17.64 -3.55 -19.95
N VAL A 135 -18.17 -2.76 -20.90
CA VAL A 135 -18.91 -1.51 -20.66
C VAL A 135 -20.36 -1.58 -21.15
N ASP A 136 -20.88 -2.79 -21.41
CA ASP A 136 -22.29 -3.04 -21.78
C ASP A 136 -23.31 -2.60 -20.75
N LYS A 137 -22.92 -2.61 -19.47
CA LYS A 137 -23.84 -2.28 -18.40
C LYS A 137 -24.00 -0.77 -18.30
N PRO A 138 -25.15 -0.26 -17.83
CA PRO A 138 -25.36 1.16 -17.59
C PRO A 138 -24.67 1.61 -16.29
N GLU A 139 -23.38 1.31 -16.14
CA GLU A 139 -22.54 1.64 -15.00
C GLU A 139 -21.16 2.13 -15.46
N ILE A 140 -20.46 2.86 -14.59
CA ILE A 140 -19.07 3.24 -14.84
C ILE A 140 -18.21 2.06 -14.39
N THR A 141 -17.52 1.42 -15.34
CA THR A 141 -16.66 0.26 -15.07
C THR A 141 -15.20 0.73 -14.99
N PRO A 142 -14.60 0.80 -13.79
CA PRO A 142 -13.19 1.15 -13.68
C PRO A 142 -12.27 0.00 -14.07
N CYS A 143 -11.08 0.33 -14.56
CA CYS A 143 -10.01 -0.65 -14.75
C CYS A 143 -9.52 -1.20 -13.40
N GLY A 144 -9.41 -2.51 -13.26
CA GLY A 144 -8.91 -3.15 -12.03
C GLY A 144 -7.44 -2.88 -11.70
N TYR A 145 -6.67 -2.28 -12.61
CA TYR A 145 -5.27 -1.92 -12.39
C TYR A 145 -5.11 -0.42 -12.12
N CYS A 146 -5.32 0.43 -13.12
CA CYS A 146 -5.15 1.88 -12.98
C CYS A 146 -6.30 2.57 -12.24
N GLY A 147 -7.46 1.94 -12.10
CA GLY A 147 -8.68 2.60 -11.59
C GLY A 147 -9.33 3.58 -12.57
N LEU A 148 -8.81 3.73 -13.80
CA LEU A 148 -9.37 4.63 -14.80
C LEU A 148 -10.83 4.24 -15.13
N PRO A 149 -11.77 5.21 -15.08
CA PRO A 149 -13.18 4.95 -15.33
C PRO A 149 -13.52 4.89 -16.82
N PHE A 150 -14.26 3.86 -17.24
CA PHE A 150 -14.81 3.73 -18.59
C PHE A 150 -16.32 3.57 -18.55
N ALA A 151 -17.02 4.11 -19.55
CA ALA A 151 -18.46 3.90 -19.72
C ALA A 151 -18.85 3.96 -21.20
N ASN A 152 -19.91 3.25 -21.58
CA ASN A 152 -20.42 3.31 -22.94
C ASN A 152 -21.33 4.53 -23.15
N GLU A 153 -21.15 5.23 -24.27
CA GLU A 153 -21.95 6.42 -24.63
C GLU A 153 -23.46 6.15 -24.72
N HIS A 154 -23.87 4.94 -25.08
CA HIS A 154 -25.28 4.56 -25.12
C HIS A 154 -25.99 4.76 -23.76
N HIS A 155 -25.25 4.63 -22.66
CA HIS A 155 -25.79 4.79 -21.30
C HIS A 155 -25.57 6.18 -20.71
N ARG A 156 -25.05 7.14 -21.48
CA ARG A 156 -24.71 8.48 -21.00
C ARG A 156 -25.90 9.18 -20.33
N LYS A 157 -27.06 9.19 -20.99
CA LYS A 157 -28.29 9.79 -20.45
C LYS A 157 -28.73 9.18 -19.11
N HIS A 158 -28.54 7.87 -18.95
CA HIS A 158 -28.86 7.19 -17.70
C HIS A 158 -27.89 7.60 -16.60
N LEU A 159 -26.59 7.60 -16.88
CA LEU A 159 -25.56 7.98 -15.91
C LEU A 159 -25.67 9.45 -15.48
N GLU A 160 -26.00 10.35 -16.40
CA GLU A 160 -26.26 11.77 -16.12
C GLU A 160 -27.55 11.99 -15.30
N SER A 161 -28.52 11.08 -15.39
CA SER A 161 -29.76 11.16 -14.60
C SER A 161 -29.58 10.76 -13.13
N LEU A 162 -28.47 10.09 -12.79
CA LEU A 162 -28.20 9.66 -11.42
C LEU A 162 -27.88 10.87 -10.53
N PRO A 163 -28.38 10.91 -9.28
CA PRO A 163 -28.13 12.03 -8.38
C PRO A 163 -26.66 12.17 -7.99
N LYS A 164 -25.89 11.08 -8.04
CA LYS A 164 -24.47 11.05 -7.74
C LYS A 164 -23.79 9.93 -8.53
N THR A 165 -22.65 10.25 -9.12
CA THR A 165 -21.73 9.28 -9.75
C THR A 165 -20.45 9.15 -8.94
N SER A 166 -19.74 8.03 -9.12
CA SER A 166 -18.45 7.77 -8.47
C SER A 166 -17.30 8.56 -9.09
N TYR A 167 -17.42 8.92 -10.37
CA TYR A 167 -16.43 9.69 -11.11
C TYR A 167 -17.11 10.88 -11.81
N PRO A 168 -16.39 11.99 -12.07
CA PRO A 168 -16.92 13.13 -12.79
C PRO A 168 -17.25 12.74 -14.25
N LEU A 169 -18.47 13.09 -14.68
CA LEU A 169 -18.91 12.96 -16.06
C LEU A 169 -18.44 14.22 -16.81
N ALA A 170 -17.37 14.11 -17.59
CA ALA A 170 -16.91 15.18 -18.49
C ALA A 170 -17.54 15.07 -19.88
#